data_AF-A0A954GZP3-F1
#
_entry.id   AF-A0A954GZP3-F1
#
_cell.length_a   1.000
_cell.length_b   1.000
_cell.length_c   1.000
_cell.angle_alpha   90.00
_cell.angle_beta   90.00
_cell.angle_gamma   90.00
#
_symmetry.space_group_name_H-M   'P 1'
#
loop_
_entity.id
_entity.type
_entity.pdbx_description
1 polymer ?
#
loop_
_entity_poly.entity_id
_entity_poly.type
_entity_poly.pdbx_seq_one_letter_code
_entity_poly.pdbx_strand_id
1 'polypeptide(L)'
;MTELGIDGRARYAFVAPRPANGTSFTVTDLLKELTAPHMTGPGLPDQRGLISILKTVSINDVCPVSGMTPLLWAIENGRHIAFCFLHGADPSKRGTGDYDCTPVELASRQKNFELVENLLRRGAEADPALLKAIADKREAEENEIRPRAQFVKGTIDRFKRESKTTSFQEHVRQLESLLGVSSSVARGRGMQAFTKVPIRALAKAHHCEDDIEYLASMHELSLKAGFTLFCERGLDIAKVVRLLLAPTIRIEEVVAASNLLPLDDTVFERVVIGTALSKLNDDYPFQLLECGRDGVSGQFRQTPEDTFKLAGRLLEICPHYGSDLQAGHGRPWENVDDVTAVRKELEASQGFHFSWD
;
A
#
# COMPACT_ATOMS: atom_id res chain seq x y z
N MET A 1 -23.86 5.05 -0.88
CA MET A 1 -25.34 5.13 -0.87
C MET A 1 -25.68 6.36 -1.70
N THR A 2 -26.47 6.38 -2.77
CA THR A 2 -27.65 5.64 -3.27
C THR A 2 -27.76 6.14 -4.74
N GLU A 3 -28.06 5.42 -5.82
CA GLU A 3 -29.19 4.53 -6.10
C GLU A 3 -28.85 3.80 -7.42
N LEU A 4 -29.01 2.48 -7.41
CA LEU A 4 -29.12 1.67 -8.62
C LEU A 4 -30.51 1.93 -9.23
N GLY A 5 -30.58 2.83 -10.19
CA GLY A 5 -31.77 3.04 -11.03
C GLY A 5 -31.66 2.22 -12.32
N ILE A 6 -32.32 1.08 -12.35
CA ILE A 6 -32.61 0.34 -13.57
C ILE A 6 -33.65 1.17 -14.34
N ASP A 7 -33.24 1.78 -15.44
CA ASP A 7 -34.19 2.03 -16.53
C ASP A 7 -33.58 1.63 -17.87
N GLY A 8 -34.22 0.62 -18.48
CA GLY A 8 -33.86 0.11 -19.77
C GLY A 8 -34.17 1.16 -20.84
N ARG A 9 -33.22 1.35 -21.76
CA ARG A 9 -33.29 2.23 -22.95
C ARG A 9 -32.84 3.68 -22.72
N ALA A 10 -31.57 3.84 -22.37
CA ALA A 10 -30.80 5.01 -22.83
C ALA A 10 -29.39 4.56 -23.24
N ARG A 11 -29.32 3.77 -24.33
CA ARG A 11 -28.07 3.60 -25.08
C ARG A 11 -27.82 4.89 -25.86
N TYR A 12 -27.32 5.93 -25.20
CA TYR A 12 -26.61 6.99 -25.92
C TYR A 12 -25.20 6.48 -26.23
N ALA A 13 -25.14 5.40 -27.01
CA ALA A 13 -23.95 5.07 -27.75
C ALA A 13 -23.87 6.13 -28.84
N PHE A 14 -22.85 6.99 -28.80
CA PHE A 14 -22.35 7.54 -30.06
C PHE A 14 -21.81 6.31 -30.82
N VAL A 15 -22.70 5.66 -31.56
CA VAL A 15 -22.33 4.62 -32.50
C VAL A 15 -21.48 5.38 -33.51
N ALA A 16 -20.15 5.20 -33.49
CA ALA A 16 -19.31 5.53 -34.62
C ALA A 16 -20.11 5.10 -35.86
N PRO A 17 -20.42 6.03 -36.79
CA PRO A 17 -21.41 5.78 -37.82
C PRO A 17 -21.12 4.41 -38.40
N ARG A 18 -22.12 3.50 -38.37
CA ARG A 18 -21.97 2.19 -39.00
C ARG A 18 -21.35 2.48 -40.38
N PRO A 19 -20.15 1.97 -40.68
CA PRO A 19 -19.55 2.24 -41.96
C PRO A 19 -20.62 1.88 -42.99
N ALA A 20 -21.00 2.83 -43.83
CA ALA A 20 -21.90 2.53 -44.92
C ALA A 20 -21.26 1.35 -45.66
N ASN A 21 -22.05 0.32 -45.99
CA ASN A 21 -21.54 -0.92 -46.58
C ASN A 21 -20.45 -0.59 -47.63
N GLY A 22 -19.18 -0.88 -47.30
CA GLY A 22 -18.03 -0.59 -48.16
C GLY A 22 -16.99 0.45 -47.67
N THR A 23 -17.19 1.17 -46.56
CA THR A 23 -16.13 2.09 -46.05
C THR A 23 -15.14 1.37 -45.13
N SER A 24 -13.87 1.31 -45.55
CA SER A 24 -12.74 0.91 -44.71
C SER A 24 -12.42 2.01 -43.70
N PHE A 25 -12.23 1.66 -42.42
CA PHE A 25 -11.68 2.61 -41.46
C PHE A 25 -10.22 2.91 -41.76
N THR A 26 -9.73 4.04 -41.26
CA THR A 26 -8.32 4.44 -41.34
C THR A 26 -7.69 4.53 -39.95
N VAL A 27 -6.36 4.59 -39.89
CA VAL A 27 -5.62 4.84 -38.64
C VAL A 27 -6.03 6.18 -38.01
N THR A 28 -6.35 7.17 -38.84
CA THR A 28 -6.83 8.46 -38.35
C THR A 28 -8.16 8.32 -37.61
N ASP A 29 -9.03 7.42 -38.04
CA ASP A 29 -10.28 7.10 -37.34
C ASP A 29 -10.00 6.37 -36.02
N LEU A 30 -9.01 5.47 -36.01
CA LEU A 30 -8.55 4.79 -34.79
C LEU A 30 -8.04 5.78 -33.75
N LEU A 31 -7.18 6.74 -34.13
CA LEU A 31 -6.67 7.76 -33.20
C LEU A 31 -7.77 8.70 -32.71
N LYS A 32 -8.72 9.07 -33.57
CA LYS A 32 -9.89 9.86 -33.16
C LYS A 32 -10.74 9.12 -32.13
N GLU A 33 -10.97 7.83 -32.31
CA GLU A 33 -11.71 7.01 -31.35
C GLU A 33 -10.95 6.89 -30.02
N LEU A 34 -9.63 6.72 -30.04
CA LEU A 34 -8.79 6.76 -28.83
C LEU A 34 -8.82 8.13 -28.12
N THR A 35 -9.11 9.21 -28.85
CA THR A 35 -9.23 10.58 -28.33
C THR A 35 -10.63 10.90 -27.82
N ALA A 36 -11.64 10.15 -28.27
CA ALA A 36 -13.03 10.49 -28.00
C ALA A 36 -13.33 10.36 -26.50
N PRO A 37 -14.03 11.34 -25.91
CA PRO A 37 -14.43 11.30 -24.50
C PRO A 37 -15.58 10.30 -24.35
N HIS A 38 -15.28 9.00 -24.37
CA HIS A 38 -16.30 7.97 -24.18
C HIS A 38 -16.76 7.96 -22.72
N MET A 39 -17.99 8.43 -22.49
CA MET A 39 -18.68 8.39 -21.21
C MET A 39 -19.27 7.00 -20.97
N THR A 40 -18.45 6.01 -20.67
CA THR A 40 -18.92 4.75 -20.05
C THR A 40 -17.97 4.33 -18.93
N GLY A 41 -18.26 4.72 -17.68
CA GLY A 41 -17.46 4.32 -16.52
C GLY A 41 -16.03 4.87 -16.55
N PRO A 42 -15.11 4.37 -15.70
CA PRO A 42 -13.83 5.02 -15.42
C PRO A 42 -12.89 4.99 -16.64
N GLY A 43 -13.02 5.98 -17.53
CA GLY A 43 -12.01 6.39 -18.52
C GLY A 43 -11.61 5.39 -19.60
N LEU A 44 -12.39 4.32 -19.84
CA LEU A 44 -12.08 3.34 -20.89
C LEU A 44 -12.76 3.71 -22.22
N PRO A 45 -12.07 3.56 -23.35
CA PRO A 45 -12.64 3.85 -24.65
C PRO A 45 -13.72 2.81 -25.00
N ASP A 46 -14.61 3.10 -25.95
CA ASP A 46 -15.56 2.08 -26.43
C ASP A 46 -14.79 0.95 -27.12
N GLN A 47 -14.50 -0.10 -26.35
CA GLN A 47 -13.75 -1.27 -26.82
C GLN A 47 -14.42 -1.90 -28.05
N ARG A 48 -15.75 -1.78 -28.20
CA ARG A 48 -16.46 -2.32 -29.37
C ARG A 48 -16.19 -1.51 -30.63
N GLY A 49 -16.14 -0.18 -30.51
CA GLY A 49 -15.77 0.72 -31.60
C GLY A 49 -14.33 0.46 -32.07
N LEU A 50 -13.39 0.45 -31.13
CA LEU A 50 -11.97 0.17 -31.41
C LEU A 50 -11.75 -1.22 -32.03
N ILE A 51 -12.37 -2.28 -31.49
CA ILE A 51 -12.25 -3.63 -32.06
C ILE A 51 -12.82 -3.69 -33.48
N SER A 52 -13.88 -2.93 -33.77
CA SER A 52 -14.44 -2.86 -35.13
C SER A 52 -13.48 -2.19 -36.11
N ILE A 53 -12.77 -1.13 -35.69
CA ILE A 53 -11.77 -0.43 -36.50
C ILE A 53 -10.55 -1.34 -36.76
N LEU A 54 -10.10 -2.07 -35.72
CA LEU A 54 -8.97 -3.00 -35.82
C LEU A 54 -9.21 -4.22 -36.71
N LYS A 55 -10.44 -4.46 -37.19
CA LYS A 55 -10.71 -5.48 -38.23
C LYS A 55 -10.20 -5.08 -39.60
N THR A 56 -10.08 -3.77 -39.86
CA THR A 56 -9.72 -3.22 -41.17
C THR A 56 -8.41 -2.43 -41.14
N VAL A 57 -7.89 -2.12 -39.95
CA VAL A 57 -6.70 -1.29 -39.72
C VAL A 57 -5.74 -2.03 -38.80
N SER A 58 -4.44 -1.96 -39.06
CA SER A 58 -3.45 -2.52 -38.15
C SER A 58 -3.14 -1.55 -37.02
N ILE A 59 -3.01 -2.07 -35.78
CA ILE A 59 -2.56 -1.30 -34.61
C ILE A 59 -1.15 -0.70 -34.79
N ASN A 60 -0.40 -1.16 -35.80
CA ASN A 60 0.96 -0.73 -36.10
C ASN A 60 1.07 0.23 -37.30
N ASP A 61 -0.07 0.58 -37.91
CA ASP A 61 -0.06 1.53 -39.01
C ASP A 61 0.25 2.93 -38.51
N VAL A 62 0.95 3.71 -39.35
CA VAL A 62 1.31 5.10 -39.04
C VAL A 62 0.21 6.01 -39.57
N CYS A 63 -0.32 6.89 -38.73
CA CYS A 63 -1.30 7.89 -39.12
C CYS A 63 -0.63 8.91 -40.06
N PRO A 64 -1.14 9.10 -41.30
CA PRO A 64 -0.51 10.03 -42.25
C PRO A 64 -0.65 11.50 -41.84
N VAL A 65 -1.63 11.82 -40.99
CA VAL A 65 -1.89 13.20 -40.54
C VAL A 65 -1.01 13.59 -39.36
N SER A 66 -0.87 12.72 -38.36
CA SER A 66 -0.08 13.00 -37.15
C SER A 66 1.33 12.41 -37.22
N GLY A 67 1.61 11.48 -38.12
CA GLY A 67 2.86 10.74 -38.16
C GLY A 67 3.04 9.74 -37.02
N MET A 68 2.04 9.56 -36.15
CA MET A 68 2.12 8.64 -35.01
C MET A 68 1.59 7.25 -35.33
N THR A 69 2.16 6.24 -34.70
CA THR A 69 1.47 4.97 -34.47
C THR A 69 0.45 5.12 -33.33
N PRO A 70 -0.57 4.25 -33.24
CA PRO A 70 -1.46 4.17 -32.08
C PRO A 70 -0.72 4.05 -30.75
N LEU A 71 0.42 3.34 -30.70
CA LEU A 71 1.24 3.25 -29.49
C LEU A 71 1.95 4.57 -29.16
N LEU A 72 2.55 5.26 -30.15
CA LEU A 72 3.16 6.57 -29.92
C LEU A 72 2.14 7.60 -29.42
N TRP A 73 0.94 7.59 -29.99
CA TRP A 73 -0.16 8.44 -29.53
C TRP A 73 -0.56 8.11 -28.08
N ALA A 74 -0.66 6.82 -27.74
CA ALA A 74 -1.03 6.37 -26.40
C ALA A 74 0.01 6.78 -25.34
N ILE A 75 1.30 6.72 -25.69
CA ILE A 75 2.40 7.16 -24.84
C ILE A 75 2.37 8.68 -24.67
N GLU A 76 2.19 9.43 -25.77
CA GLU A 76 2.12 10.90 -25.72
C GLU A 76 1.02 11.41 -24.79
N ASN A 77 -0.13 10.74 -24.80
CA ASN A 77 -1.30 11.14 -24.02
C ASN A 77 -1.41 10.44 -22.65
N GLY A 78 -0.50 9.50 -22.34
CA GLY A 78 -0.55 8.71 -21.11
C GLY A 78 -1.81 7.84 -20.97
N ARG A 79 -2.42 7.42 -22.08
CA ARG A 79 -3.72 6.72 -22.10
C ARG A 79 -3.73 5.58 -23.11
N HIS A 80 -4.52 4.54 -22.83
CA HIS A 80 -4.75 3.40 -23.74
C HIS A 80 -3.49 2.59 -24.11
N ILE A 81 -2.36 2.77 -23.41
CA ILE A 81 -1.12 2.01 -23.60
C ILE A 81 -1.36 0.50 -23.45
N ALA A 82 -2.09 0.09 -22.40
CA ALA A 82 -2.43 -1.30 -22.15
C ALA A 82 -3.29 -1.91 -23.28
N PHE A 83 -4.19 -1.11 -23.87
CA PHE A 83 -5.01 -1.52 -25.01
C PHE A 83 -4.13 -1.77 -26.25
N CYS A 84 -3.24 -0.84 -26.58
CA CYS A 84 -2.31 -1.01 -27.71
C CYS A 84 -1.47 -2.29 -27.55
N PHE A 85 -0.93 -2.54 -26.35
CA PHE A 85 -0.16 -3.76 -26.08
C PHE A 85 -0.98 -5.05 -26.18
N LEU A 86 -2.23 -5.04 -25.70
CA LEU A 86 -3.12 -6.21 -25.79
C LEU A 86 -3.41 -6.60 -27.24
N HIS A 87 -3.45 -5.62 -28.14
CA HIS A 87 -3.75 -5.83 -29.55
C HIS A 87 -2.52 -6.00 -30.44
N GLY A 88 -1.33 -6.20 -29.86
CA GLY A 88 -0.12 -6.52 -30.63
C GLY A 88 0.59 -5.30 -31.22
N ALA A 89 0.49 -4.14 -30.55
CA ALA A 89 1.32 -3.01 -30.90
C ALA A 89 2.82 -3.38 -30.83
N ASP A 90 3.54 -3.12 -31.91
CA ASP A 90 4.98 -3.32 -32.05
C ASP A 90 5.70 -2.20 -31.27
N PRO A 91 6.43 -2.56 -30.20
CA PRO A 91 7.08 -1.60 -29.31
C PRO A 91 8.30 -0.92 -29.96
N SER A 92 8.73 -1.36 -31.14
CA SER A 92 9.82 -0.79 -31.93
C SER A 92 9.32 0.05 -33.11
N LYS A 93 8.00 0.10 -33.36
CA LYS A 93 7.46 0.76 -34.54
C LYS A 93 7.63 2.28 -34.47
N ARG A 94 8.48 2.80 -35.35
CA ARG A 94 8.75 4.23 -35.50
C ARG A 94 7.58 4.98 -36.13
N GLY A 95 7.33 6.18 -35.64
CA GLY A 95 6.47 7.15 -36.32
C GLY A 95 7.19 7.82 -37.49
N THR A 96 6.62 8.91 -37.99
CA THR A 96 7.12 9.71 -39.11
C THR A 96 6.88 11.19 -38.84
N GLY A 97 7.50 12.08 -39.62
CA GLY A 97 7.32 13.52 -39.48
C GLY A 97 7.82 14.01 -38.11
N ASP A 98 7.02 14.83 -37.44
CA ASP A 98 7.37 15.41 -36.13
C ASP A 98 7.50 14.35 -35.01
N TYR A 99 6.95 13.15 -35.24
CA TYR A 99 7.05 11.99 -34.35
C TYR A 99 7.90 10.87 -34.96
N ASP A 100 8.94 11.21 -35.71
CA ASP A 100 9.97 10.27 -36.18
C ASP A 100 10.84 9.76 -35.02
N CYS A 101 10.20 9.03 -34.10
CA CYS A 101 10.82 8.42 -32.93
C CYS A 101 10.23 7.05 -32.64
N THR A 102 10.95 6.24 -31.86
CA THR A 102 10.44 4.96 -31.34
C THR A 102 9.62 5.18 -30.07
N PRO A 103 8.73 4.23 -29.71
CA PRO A 103 8.01 4.26 -28.43
C PRO A 103 8.94 4.43 -27.21
N VAL A 104 10.13 3.81 -27.25
CA VAL A 104 11.15 3.92 -26.20
C VAL A 104 11.71 5.34 -26.12
N GLU A 105 12.08 5.95 -27.25
CA GLU A 105 12.59 7.33 -27.30
C GLU A 105 11.56 8.32 -26.74
N LEU A 106 10.27 8.15 -27.09
CA LEU A 106 9.20 9.01 -26.59
C LEU A 106 9.00 8.84 -25.07
N ALA A 107 8.90 7.61 -24.58
CA ALA A 107 8.77 7.32 -23.15
C ALA A 107 9.98 7.84 -22.34
N SER A 108 11.18 7.76 -22.91
CA SER A 108 12.41 8.29 -22.32
C SER A 108 12.39 9.82 -22.21
N ARG A 109 11.91 10.54 -23.25
CA ARG A 109 11.75 12.01 -23.20
C ARG A 109 10.79 12.45 -22.10
N GLN A 110 9.76 11.66 -21.83
CA GLN A 110 8.81 11.87 -20.74
C GLN A 110 9.32 11.41 -19.37
N LYS A 111 10.53 10.84 -19.29
CA LYS A 111 11.12 10.25 -18.07
C LYS A 111 10.27 9.14 -17.45
N ASN A 112 9.47 8.45 -18.26
CA ASN A 112 8.63 7.34 -17.81
C ASN A 112 9.40 6.02 -17.88
N PHE A 113 10.29 5.80 -16.91
CA PHE A 113 11.18 4.64 -16.88
C PHE A 113 10.43 3.29 -16.78
N GLU A 114 9.30 3.25 -16.07
CA GLU A 114 8.46 2.05 -15.97
C GLU A 114 7.91 1.63 -17.34
N LEU A 115 7.45 2.60 -18.12
CA LEU A 115 6.98 2.36 -19.48
C LEU A 115 8.13 1.93 -20.40
N VAL A 116 9.32 2.52 -20.27
CA VAL A 116 10.51 2.08 -21.01
C VAL A 116 10.83 0.62 -20.70
N GLU A 117 10.82 0.21 -19.43
CA GLU A 117 11.02 -1.19 -19.06
C GLU A 117 9.95 -2.11 -19.66
N ASN A 118 8.68 -1.68 -19.69
CA ASN A 118 7.60 -2.45 -20.30
C ASN A 118 7.84 -2.68 -21.79
N LEU A 119 8.29 -1.65 -22.51
CA LEU A 119 8.63 -1.71 -23.93
C LEU A 119 9.83 -2.63 -24.18
N LEU A 120 10.89 -2.54 -23.36
CA LEU A 120 12.06 -3.42 -23.44
C LEU A 120 11.70 -4.89 -23.24
N ARG A 121 10.83 -5.21 -22.27
CA ARG A 121 10.32 -6.59 -22.04
C ARG A 121 9.54 -7.14 -23.23
N ARG A 122 9.01 -6.26 -24.09
CA ARG A 122 8.27 -6.63 -25.31
C ARG A 122 9.15 -6.68 -26.56
N GLY A 123 10.47 -6.54 -26.40
CA GLY A 123 11.44 -6.65 -27.49
C GLY A 123 11.82 -5.33 -28.16
N ALA A 124 11.49 -4.18 -27.55
CA ALA A 124 12.06 -2.91 -28.00
C ALA A 124 13.55 -2.82 -27.68
N GLU A 125 14.28 -2.09 -28.53
CA GLU A 125 15.68 -1.75 -28.31
C GLU A 125 15.78 -0.33 -27.73
N ALA A 126 16.77 -0.11 -26.87
CA ALA A 126 17.11 1.19 -26.31
C ALA A 126 18.61 1.45 -26.49
N ASP A 127 18.99 2.72 -26.50
CA ASP A 127 20.39 3.07 -26.53
C ASP A 127 21.11 2.62 -25.23
N PRO A 128 22.41 2.33 -25.28
CA PRO A 128 23.16 1.88 -24.10
C PRO A 128 23.18 2.88 -22.93
N ALA A 129 23.05 4.19 -23.20
CA ALA A 129 23.07 5.21 -22.15
C ALA A 129 21.76 5.21 -21.34
N LEU A 130 20.62 5.02 -22.01
CA LEU A 130 19.30 4.84 -21.39
C LEU A 130 19.23 3.54 -20.60
N LEU A 131 19.74 2.43 -21.16
CA LEU A 131 19.83 1.17 -20.42
C LEU A 131 20.65 1.31 -19.14
N LYS A 132 21.78 2.02 -19.22
CA LYS A 132 22.59 2.34 -18.05
C LYS A 132 21.82 3.21 -17.05
N ALA A 133 21.13 4.26 -17.50
CA ALA A 133 20.35 5.12 -16.60
C ALA A 133 19.23 4.36 -15.88
N ILE A 134 18.55 3.42 -16.55
CA ILE A 134 17.54 2.54 -15.94
C ILE A 134 18.19 1.59 -14.94
N ALA A 135 19.32 1.00 -15.30
CA ALA A 135 20.07 0.11 -14.40
C ALA A 135 20.56 0.85 -13.15
N ASP A 136 21.15 2.05 -13.31
CA ASP A 136 21.63 2.90 -12.21
C ASP A 136 20.45 3.31 -11.30
N LYS A 137 19.29 3.66 -11.88
CA LYS A 137 18.07 3.96 -11.12
C LYS A 137 17.60 2.74 -10.32
N ARG A 138 17.51 1.58 -10.97
CA ARG A 138 17.11 0.33 -10.33
C ARG A 138 18.08 -0.07 -9.23
N GLU A 139 19.38 0.07 -9.46
CA GLU A 139 20.40 -0.21 -8.46
C GLU A 139 20.29 0.75 -7.27
N ALA A 140 20.01 2.03 -7.51
CA ALA A 140 19.76 2.99 -6.43
C ALA A 140 18.52 2.62 -5.60
N GLU A 141 17.40 2.30 -6.25
CA GLU A 141 16.16 1.84 -5.58
C GLU A 141 16.39 0.52 -4.82
N GLU A 142 17.09 -0.44 -5.44
CA GLU A 142 17.41 -1.72 -4.81
C GLU A 142 18.37 -1.55 -3.62
N ASN A 143 19.36 -0.67 -3.72
CA ASN A 143 20.30 -0.39 -2.64
C ASN A 143 19.62 0.30 -1.45
N GLU A 144 18.55 1.06 -1.67
CA GLU A 144 17.72 1.62 -0.59
C GLU A 144 16.88 0.53 0.10
N ILE A 145 16.29 -0.38 -0.67
CA ILE A 145 15.40 -1.44 -0.18
C ILE A 145 16.17 -2.60 0.47
N ARG A 146 17.34 -2.96 -0.08
CA ARG A 146 18.11 -4.15 0.29
C ARG A 146 18.43 -4.24 1.78
N PRO A 147 18.92 -3.19 2.48
CA PRO A 147 19.16 -3.25 3.91
C PRO A 147 17.88 -3.53 4.70
N ARG A 148 16.75 -2.92 4.31
CA ARG A 148 15.45 -3.10 4.98
C ARG A 148 14.92 -4.52 4.76
N ALA A 149 15.04 -5.06 3.55
CA ALA A 149 14.68 -6.44 3.24
C ALA A 149 15.54 -7.47 4.00
N GLN A 150 16.85 -7.23 4.08
CA GLN A 150 17.76 -8.05 4.88
C GLN A 150 17.41 -8.02 6.37
N PHE A 151 17.06 -6.84 6.90
CA PHE A 151 16.61 -6.69 8.28
C PHE A 151 15.34 -7.50 8.57
N VAL A 152 14.31 -7.39 7.72
CA VAL A 152 13.05 -8.17 7.86
C VAL A 152 13.34 -9.67 7.81
N LYS A 153 14.12 -10.13 6.82
CA LYS A 153 14.47 -11.54 6.68
C LYS A 153 15.21 -12.07 7.91
N GLY A 154 16.25 -11.36 8.35
CA GLY A 154 17.00 -11.72 9.55
C GLY A 154 16.14 -11.76 10.81
N THR A 155 15.17 -10.84 10.91
CA THR A 155 14.20 -10.82 12.00
C THR A 155 13.27 -12.02 12.00
N ILE A 156 12.69 -12.38 10.85
CA ILE A 156 11.83 -13.57 10.73
C ILE A 156 12.62 -14.85 11.04
N ASP A 157 13.86 -14.96 10.57
CA ASP A 157 14.70 -16.13 10.84
C ASP A 157 15.07 -16.24 12.33
N ARG A 158 15.31 -15.11 13.01
CA ARG A 158 15.48 -15.08 14.47
C ARG A 158 14.20 -15.50 15.19
N PHE A 159 13.04 -14.95 14.83
CA PHE A 159 11.76 -15.33 15.43
C PHE A 159 11.49 -16.84 15.30
N LYS A 160 11.78 -17.44 14.14
CA LYS A 160 11.66 -18.90 13.94
C LYS A 160 12.56 -19.73 14.86
N ARG A 161 13.71 -19.19 15.27
CA ARG A 161 14.60 -19.86 16.25
C ARG A 161 14.09 -19.63 17.67
N GLU A 162 13.80 -18.39 18.03
CA GLU A 162 13.39 -18.00 19.39
C GLU A 162 12.03 -18.58 19.77
N SER A 163 11.11 -18.72 18.81
CA SER A 163 9.84 -19.40 19.03
C SER A 163 9.97 -20.87 19.42
N LYS A 164 11.12 -21.51 19.19
CA LYS A 164 11.36 -22.91 19.60
C LYS A 164 11.95 -23.02 21.00
N THR A 165 12.30 -21.90 21.64
CA THR A 165 12.88 -21.92 22.98
C THR A 165 11.85 -22.35 24.02
N THR A 166 12.32 -23.01 25.08
CA THR A 166 11.46 -23.48 26.17
C THR A 166 10.71 -22.32 26.84
N SER A 167 11.40 -21.21 27.11
CA SER A 167 10.82 -20.02 27.73
C SER A 167 9.67 -19.43 26.90
N PHE A 168 9.83 -19.31 25.58
CA PHE A 168 8.75 -18.83 24.71
C PHE A 168 7.55 -19.79 24.70
N GLN A 169 7.81 -21.10 24.61
CA GLN A 169 6.75 -22.11 24.59
C GLN A 169 6.01 -22.23 25.93
N GLU A 170 6.69 -22.02 27.06
CA GLU A 170 6.06 -21.93 28.38
C GLU A 170 5.16 -20.71 28.49
N HIS A 171 5.62 -19.55 28.02
CA HIS A 171 4.81 -18.32 27.99
C HIS A 171 3.60 -18.46 27.07
N VAL A 172 3.74 -19.11 25.91
CA VAL A 172 2.61 -19.44 25.03
C VAL A 172 1.56 -20.26 25.79
N ARG A 173 1.95 -21.33 26.50
CA ARG A 173 1.00 -22.16 27.28
C ARG A 173 0.34 -21.36 28.40
N GLN A 174 1.09 -20.46 29.05
CA GLN A 174 0.54 -19.56 30.06
C GLN A 174 -0.55 -18.68 29.45
N LEU A 175 -0.30 -18.06 28.29
CA LEU A 175 -1.29 -17.25 27.59
C LEU A 175 -2.48 -18.08 27.10
N GLU A 176 -2.27 -19.30 26.60
CA GLU A 176 -3.39 -20.19 26.21
C GLU A 176 -4.31 -20.48 27.40
N SER A 177 -3.73 -20.71 28.58
CA SER A 177 -4.48 -20.92 29.81
C SER A 177 -5.23 -19.67 30.27
N LEU A 178 -4.61 -18.49 30.19
CA LEU A 178 -5.22 -17.22 30.62
C LEU A 178 -6.33 -16.76 29.67
N LEU A 179 -6.10 -16.90 28.36
CA LEU A 179 -7.02 -16.43 27.33
C LEU A 179 -8.12 -17.46 27.02
N GLY A 180 -7.96 -18.71 27.45
CA GLY A 180 -8.90 -19.79 27.19
C GLY A 180 -8.99 -20.17 25.70
N VAL A 181 -7.95 -19.87 24.92
CA VAL A 181 -7.89 -20.16 23.47
C VAL A 181 -6.57 -20.79 23.10
N SER A 182 -6.60 -21.78 22.21
CA SER A 182 -5.39 -22.36 21.64
C SER A 182 -4.69 -21.39 20.71
N SER A 183 -3.37 -21.50 20.64
CA SER A 183 -2.54 -20.69 19.78
C SER A 183 -2.14 -21.41 18.48
N SER A 184 -1.67 -20.66 17.48
CA SER A 184 -1.20 -21.21 16.19
C SER A 184 -0.02 -20.42 15.63
N VAL A 185 0.81 -21.02 14.78
CA VAL A 185 1.94 -20.30 14.17
C VAL A 185 1.42 -19.26 13.16
N ALA A 186 1.76 -18.00 13.37
CA ALA A 186 1.32 -16.90 12.53
C ALA A 186 2.09 -16.86 11.20
N ARG A 187 1.47 -17.36 10.13
CA ARG A 187 1.97 -17.32 8.73
C ARG A 187 3.44 -17.75 8.56
N GLY A 188 3.91 -18.69 9.38
CA GLY A 188 5.29 -19.18 9.32
C GLY A 188 6.37 -18.17 9.73
N ARG A 189 6.02 -17.09 10.43
CA ARG A 189 6.95 -16.02 10.84
C ARG A 189 7.57 -16.18 12.21
N GLY A 190 7.34 -17.33 12.87
CA GLY A 190 7.84 -17.57 14.23
C GLY A 190 7.14 -16.74 15.32
N MET A 191 6.00 -16.11 15.01
CA MET A 191 5.11 -15.54 16.01
C MET A 191 3.96 -16.51 16.30
N GLN A 192 3.35 -16.39 17.48
CA GLN A 192 2.20 -17.18 17.86
C GLN A 192 0.92 -16.33 17.81
N ALA A 193 -0.13 -16.83 17.18
CA ALA A 193 -1.42 -16.16 17.04
C ALA A 193 -2.48 -16.79 17.93
N PHE A 194 -3.17 -15.95 18.69
CA PHE A 194 -4.34 -16.29 19.49
C PHE A 194 -5.56 -15.68 18.81
N THR A 195 -6.39 -16.54 18.23
CA THR A 195 -7.53 -16.09 17.43
C THR A 195 -8.81 -16.08 18.24
N LYS A 196 -9.68 -15.10 17.99
CA LYS A 196 -10.99 -14.97 18.62
C LYS A 196 -10.92 -14.78 20.14
N VAL A 197 -9.97 -13.98 20.61
CA VAL A 197 -9.78 -13.67 22.04
C VAL A 197 -10.91 -12.75 22.52
N PRO A 198 -11.74 -13.15 23.51
CA PRO A 198 -12.88 -12.36 23.98
C PRO A 198 -12.47 -11.41 25.12
N ILE A 199 -11.66 -10.38 24.83
CA ILE A 199 -11.07 -9.47 25.82
C ILE A 199 -12.10 -8.93 26.82
N ARG A 200 -13.27 -8.49 26.35
CA ARG A 200 -14.40 -8.04 27.19
C ARG A 200 -14.85 -9.03 28.25
N ALA A 201 -15.01 -10.28 27.84
CA ALA A 201 -15.48 -11.32 28.76
C ALA A 201 -14.39 -11.67 29.78
N LEU A 202 -13.13 -11.66 29.35
CA LEU A 202 -11.97 -11.91 30.20
C LEU A 202 -11.77 -10.77 31.21
N ALA A 203 -11.79 -9.51 30.78
CA ALA A 203 -11.71 -8.34 31.65
C ALA A 203 -12.75 -8.41 32.78
N LYS A 204 -14.01 -8.68 32.42
CA LYS A 204 -15.09 -8.88 33.39
C LYS A 204 -14.87 -10.06 34.34
N ALA A 205 -14.38 -11.19 33.83
CA ALA A 205 -14.09 -12.38 34.65
C ALA A 205 -12.94 -12.14 35.64
N HIS A 206 -12.02 -11.23 35.30
CA HIS A 206 -10.88 -10.83 36.12
C HIS A 206 -11.12 -9.56 36.95
N HIS A 207 -12.35 -9.06 37.00
CA HIS A 207 -12.73 -7.85 37.74
C HIS A 207 -12.00 -6.58 37.28
N CYS A 208 -11.58 -6.50 36.01
CA CYS A 208 -11.13 -5.25 35.40
C CYS A 208 -12.35 -4.45 34.90
N GLU A 209 -12.38 -3.16 35.20
CA GLU A 209 -13.46 -2.27 34.75
C GLU A 209 -13.29 -1.84 33.28
N ASP A 210 -12.05 -1.85 32.78
CA ASP A 210 -11.71 -1.49 31.40
C ASP A 210 -11.04 -2.65 30.64
N ASP A 211 -11.56 -2.92 29.45
CA ASP A 211 -11.03 -3.91 28.50
C ASP A 211 -9.60 -3.57 28.07
N ILE A 212 -9.29 -2.28 27.92
CA ILE A 212 -7.98 -1.77 27.50
C ILE A 212 -6.96 -1.98 28.63
N GLU A 213 -7.35 -1.71 29.87
CA GLU A 213 -6.49 -1.96 31.03
C GLU A 213 -6.17 -3.45 31.20
N TYR A 214 -7.18 -4.32 30.99
CA TYR A 214 -6.95 -5.76 31.00
C TYR A 214 -5.95 -6.16 29.91
N LEU A 215 -6.11 -5.66 28.68
CA LEU A 215 -5.16 -5.94 27.60
C LEU A 215 -3.76 -5.41 27.91
N ALA A 216 -3.64 -4.19 28.43
CA ALA A 216 -2.37 -3.59 28.84
C ALA A 216 -1.65 -4.45 29.89
N SER A 217 -2.40 -5.05 30.83
CA SER A 217 -1.86 -5.99 31.82
C SER A 217 -1.29 -7.26 31.18
N MET A 218 -1.95 -7.80 30.15
CA MET A 218 -1.48 -8.97 29.39
C MET A 218 -0.26 -8.67 28.54
N HIS A 219 -0.19 -7.46 27.98
CA HIS A 219 0.99 -6.97 27.28
C HIS A 219 2.16 -6.83 28.26
N GLU A 220 1.96 -6.27 29.45
CA GLU A 220 3.00 -6.11 30.47
C GLU A 220 3.49 -7.46 31.00
N LEU A 221 2.59 -8.42 31.18
CA LEU A 221 2.93 -9.81 31.51
C LEU A 221 3.90 -10.39 30.48
N SER A 222 3.62 -10.18 29.19
CA SER A 222 4.46 -10.68 28.10
C SER A 222 5.80 -9.94 28.01
N LEU A 223 5.79 -8.61 28.18
CA LEU A 223 7.01 -7.80 28.17
C LEU A 223 7.98 -8.23 29.27
N LYS A 224 7.47 -8.49 30.49
CA LYS A 224 8.29 -9.01 31.60
C LYS A 224 8.88 -10.39 31.32
N ALA A 225 8.20 -11.20 30.52
CA ALA A 225 8.71 -12.49 30.05
C ALA A 225 9.70 -12.37 28.87
N GLY A 226 9.95 -11.15 28.36
CA GLY A 226 10.86 -10.91 27.24
C GLY A 226 10.20 -10.98 25.86
N PHE A 227 8.87 -10.82 25.79
CA PHE A 227 8.09 -10.98 24.55
C PHE A 227 7.10 -9.82 24.35
N THR A 228 6.72 -9.53 23.11
CA THR A 228 5.72 -8.51 22.81
C THR A 228 4.42 -9.18 22.38
N LEU A 229 3.37 -8.98 23.16
CA LEU A 229 1.99 -9.29 22.78
C LEU A 229 1.39 -8.02 22.16
N PHE A 230 0.64 -8.15 21.07
CA PHE A 230 -0.01 -7.03 20.40
C PHE A 230 -1.24 -7.48 19.60
N CYS A 231 -2.16 -6.55 19.34
CA CYS A 231 -3.30 -6.77 18.46
C CYS A 231 -2.87 -6.66 16.98
N GLU A 232 -3.29 -7.61 16.15
CA GLU A 232 -3.08 -7.56 14.69
C GLU A 232 -4.00 -6.52 14.02
N ARG A 233 -5.17 -6.26 14.61
CA ARG A 233 -6.16 -5.30 14.13
C ARG A 233 -7.15 -4.89 15.21
N GLY A 234 -7.30 -3.58 15.41
CA GLY A 234 -8.39 -2.85 16.05
C GLY A 234 -8.85 -3.32 17.44
N LEU A 235 -8.74 -2.43 18.43
CA LEU A 235 -9.42 -2.55 19.73
C LEU A 235 -10.90 -2.10 19.69
N ASP A 236 -11.24 -1.18 18.78
CA ASP A 236 -12.44 -0.36 18.92
C ASP A 236 -13.77 -0.96 18.42
N ILE A 237 -13.77 -2.15 17.78
CA ILE A 237 -14.98 -2.61 17.06
C ILE A 237 -15.25 -4.11 17.25
N ALA A 238 -14.28 -4.91 17.69
CA ALA A 238 -14.38 -6.35 17.60
C ALA A 238 -14.84 -6.99 18.93
N LYS A 239 -15.91 -7.80 18.87
CA LYS A 239 -16.32 -8.68 19.99
C LYS A 239 -15.22 -9.65 20.41
N VAL A 240 -14.31 -9.95 19.49
CA VAL A 240 -13.15 -10.80 19.69
C VAL A 240 -11.97 -10.25 18.89
N VAL A 241 -10.79 -10.25 19.47
CA VAL A 241 -9.56 -9.75 18.82
C VAL A 241 -8.64 -10.90 18.40
N ARG A 242 -7.65 -10.57 17.57
CA ARG A 242 -6.55 -11.48 17.23
C ARG A 242 -5.27 -10.92 17.81
N LEU A 243 -4.71 -11.63 18.78
CA LEU A 243 -3.44 -11.28 19.41
C LEU A 243 -2.30 -12.05 18.75
N LEU A 244 -1.17 -11.37 18.58
CA LEU A 244 0.09 -11.94 18.14
C LEU A 244 1.11 -11.80 19.25
N LEU A 245 1.84 -12.87 19.53
CA LEU A 245 2.98 -12.90 20.42
C LEU A 245 4.26 -13.02 19.59
N ALA A 246 5.07 -11.98 19.59
CA ALA A 246 6.40 -11.98 19.01
C ALA A 246 7.46 -12.36 20.04
N PRO A 247 8.45 -13.20 19.67
CA PRO A 247 9.51 -13.67 20.57
C PRO A 247 10.60 -12.61 20.82
N THR A 248 10.24 -11.33 20.89
CA THR A 248 11.16 -10.20 21.07
C THR A 248 10.48 -9.12 21.88
N ILE A 249 11.27 -8.20 22.44
CA ILE A 249 10.78 -6.94 23.03
C ILE A 249 11.05 -5.73 22.11
N ARG A 250 11.77 -5.94 21.01
CA ARG A 250 12.25 -4.86 20.14
C ARG A 250 11.14 -4.38 19.22
N ILE A 251 10.73 -3.12 19.40
CA ILE A 251 9.59 -2.52 18.67
C ILE A 251 9.81 -2.53 17.17
N GLU A 252 11.02 -2.18 16.72
CA GLU A 252 11.39 -2.15 15.31
C GLU A 252 11.29 -3.54 14.65
N GLU A 253 11.54 -4.60 15.41
CA GLU A 253 11.40 -5.98 14.92
C GLU A 253 9.93 -6.40 14.84
N VAL A 254 9.13 -6.02 15.84
CA VAL A 254 7.68 -6.27 15.83
C VAL A 254 7.03 -5.56 14.65
N VAL A 255 7.31 -4.26 14.47
CA VAL A 255 6.74 -3.45 13.37
C VAL A 255 7.20 -3.97 12.00
N ALA A 256 8.46 -4.39 11.87
CA ALA A 256 8.98 -4.96 10.64
C ALA A 256 8.36 -6.32 10.29
N ALA A 257 8.00 -7.14 11.29
CA ALA A 257 7.51 -8.50 11.10
C ALA A 257 5.98 -8.65 11.18
N SER A 258 5.26 -7.63 11.70
CA SER A 258 3.81 -7.64 11.91
C SER A 258 3.01 -7.64 10.61
N ASN A 259 3.56 -7.06 9.54
CA ASN A 259 2.78 -6.89 8.32
C ASN A 259 2.76 -8.15 7.45
N LEU A 260 1.60 -8.76 7.42
CA LEU A 260 1.19 -9.91 6.64
C LEU A 260 1.21 -9.72 5.10
N LEU A 261 1.75 -8.61 4.56
CA LEU A 261 2.02 -8.41 3.14
C LEU A 261 3.23 -9.24 2.67
N PRO A 262 3.28 -9.63 1.39
CA PRO A 262 4.36 -10.42 0.85
C PRO A 262 5.68 -9.61 0.77
N LEU A 263 6.81 -10.31 0.81
CA LEU A 263 8.16 -9.73 0.94
C LEU A 263 8.62 -8.94 -0.29
N ASP A 264 7.86 -8.99 -1.37
CA ASP A 264 8.08 -8.31 -2.65
C ASP A 264 7.34 -6.98 -2.77
N ASP A 265 6.52 -6.60 -1.78
CA ASP A 265 5.89 -5.30 -1.73
C ASP A 265 6.93 -4.23 -1.38
N THR A 266 6.90 -3.07 -2.05
CA THR A 266 7.82 -1.94 -1.86
C THR A 266 7.68 -1.26 -0.48
N VAL A 267 6.95 -1.89 0.45
CA VAL A 267 6.45 -1.41 1.74
C VAL A 267 7.44 -1.70 2.89
N PHE A 268 8.74 -1.55 2.64
CA PHE A 268 9.74 -1.57 3.71
C PHE A 268 9.82 -0.25 4.49
N GLU A 269 8.97 0.74 4.17
CA GLU A 269 8.73 1.96 4.97
C GLU A 269 8.44 1.64 6.44
N ARG A 270 7.83 0.50 6.73
CA ARG A 270 7.56 0.07 8.11
C ARG A 270 8.84 -0.17 8.93
N VAL A 271 9.96 -0.50 8.29
CA VAL A 271 11.26 -0.58 8.98
C VAL A 271 11.70 0.81 9.43
N VAL A 272 11.44 1.84 8.62
CA VAL A 272 11.73 3.24 8.96
C VAL A 272 10.86 3.67 10.14
N ILE A 273 9.54 3.45 10.05
CA ILE A 273 8.58 3.76 11.12
C ILE A 273 8.95 2.99 12.40
N GLY A 274 9.21 1.69 12.31
CA GLY A 274 9.62 0.87 13.45
C GLY A 274 10.91 1.35 14.11
N THR A 275 11.90 1.77 13.32
CA THR A 275 13.15 2.35 13.82
C THR A 275 12.89 3.69 14.52
N ALA A 276 12.03 4.53 13.96
CA ALA A 276 11.70 5.82 14.54
C ALA A 276 10.90 5.65 15.85
N LEU A 277 9.97 4.70 15.88
CA LEU A 277 9.22 4.31 17.07
C LEU A 277 10.11 3.70 18.15
N SER A 278 11.14 2.91 17.80
CA SER A 278 12.12 2.43 18.76
C SER A 278 12.85 3.59 19.45
N LYS A 279 13.29 4.60 18.67
CA LYS A 279 13.93 5.80 19.24
C LYS A 279 12.95 6.61 20.09
N LEU A 280 11.70 6.73 19.63
CA LEU A 280 10.65 7.39 20.41
C LEU A 280 10.45 6.69 21.75
N ASN A 281 10.49 5.36 21.79
CA ASN A 281 10.33 4.58 23.01
C ASN A 281 11.49 4.76 24.02
N ASP A 282 12.70 5.09 23.55
CA ASP A 282 13.83 5.40 24.42
C ASP A 282 13.58 6.72 25.20
N ASP A 283 13.02 7.72 24.51
CA ASP A 283 12.71 9.04 25.08
C ASP A 283 11.38 9.05 25.85
N TYR A 284 10.39 8.32 25.33
CA TYR A 284 9.00 8.31 25.78
C TYR A 284 8.49 6.86 25.81
N PRO A 285 8.77 6.11 26.90
CA PRO A 285 8.39 4.71 26.98
C PRO A 285 6.91 4.49 26.78
N PHE A 286 6.57 3.64 25.82
CA PHE A 286 5.18 3.27 25.51
C PHE A 286 5.02 1.76 25.42
N GLN A 287 3.78 1.32 25.50
CA GLN A 287 3.39 -0.05 25.26
C GLN A 287 2.74 -0.14 23.88
N LEU A 288 3.27 -1.02 23.03
CA LEU A 288 2.68 -1.30 21.72
C LEU A 288 1.33 -2.01 21.94
N LEU A 289 0.24 -1.44 21.43
CA LEU A 289 -1.11 -2.01 21.56
C LEU A 289 -1.54 -2.72 20.28
N GLU A 290 -1.40 -2.05 19.15
CA GLU A 290 -1.75 -2.58 17.84
C GLU A 290 -0.55 -2.50 16.91
N CYS A 291 -0.36 -3.55 16.11
CA CYS A 291 0.57 -3.50 14.99
C CYS A 291 0.15 -4.54 13.97
N GLY A 292 -0.31 -4.09 12.80
CA GLY A 292 -0.73 -5.05 11.79
C GLY A 292 -1.15 -4.39 10.50
N ARG A 293 -2.29 -4.80 9.94
CA ARG A 293 -2.63 -4.42 8.56
C ARG A 293 -2.89 -2.93 8.40
N ASP A 294 -3.58 -2.33 9.36
CA ASP A 294 -4.23 -1.01 9.21
C ASP A 294 -3.43 0.10 9.88
N GLY A 295 -2.68 -0.21 10.95
CA GLY A 295 -1.77 0.75 11.55
C GLY A 295 -0.81 0.16 12.57
N VAL A 296 -0.17 1.08 13.29
CA VAL A 296 0.55 0.83 14.53
C VAL A 296 0.07 1.80 15.60
N SER A 297 -0.22 1.32 16.80
CA SER A 297 -0.62 2.15 17.93
C SER A 297 0.14 1.80 19.20
N GLY A 298 0.31 2.79 20.06
CA GLY A 298 0.93 2.62 21.36
C GLY A 298 0.32 3.53 22.41
N GLN A 299 0.42 3.11 23.66
CA GLN A 299 0.00 3.90 24.82
C GLN A 299 1.22 4.26 25.65
N PHE A 300 1.42 5.54 25.92
CA PHE A 300 2.55 6.01 26.72
C PHE A 300 2.38 5.55 28.17
N ARG A 301 3.46 5.05 28.79
CA ARG A 301 3.43 4.62 30.20
C ARG A 301 3.19 5.78 31.14
N GLN A 302 3.63 6.98 30.75
CA GLN A 302 3.45 8.24 31.44
C GLN A 302 3.27 9.33 30.40
N THR A 303 2.29 10.21 30.60
CA THR A 303 2.13 11.40 29.75
C THR A 303 3.31 12.32 29.99
N PRO A 304 4.10 12.69 28.96
CA PRO A 304 5.24 13.58 29.15
C PRO A 304 4.79 14.98 29.56
N GLU A 305 5.61 15.68 30.35
CA GLU A 305 5.34 17.07 30.75
C GLU A 305 5.24 18.01 29.53
N ASP A 306 6.09 17.79 28.53
CA ASP A 306 6.11 18.55 27.27
C ASP A 306 5.39 17.80 26.15
N THR A 307 4.05 17.89 26.15
CA THR A 307 3.19 17.29 25.14
C THR A 307 3.34 17.93 23.75
N PHE A 308 3.83 19.18 23.67
CA PHE A 308 4.13 19.83 22.39
C PHE A 308 5.32 19.18 21.69
N LYS A 309 6.40 18.94 22.44
CA LYS A 309 7.57 18.26 21.90
C LYS A 309 7.22 16.84 21.45
N LEU A 310 6.42 16.11 22.24
CA LEU A 310 5.95 14.78 21.85
C LEU A 310 5.11 14.84 20.56
N ALA A 311 4.15 15.77 20.46
CA ALA A 311 3.34 15.95 19.26
C ALA A 311 4.18 16.25 18.01
N GLY A 312 5.18 17.13 18.12
CA GLY A 312 6.13 17.40 17.04
C GLY A 312 6.91 16.17 16.62
N ARG A 313 7.38 15.36 17.58
CA ARG A 313 8.09 14.09 17.30
C ARG A 313 7.21 13.07 16.59
N LEU A 314 5.92 12.97 16.94
CA LEU A 314 4.98 12.07 16.24
C LEU A 314 4.76 12.52 14.80
N LEU A 315 4.69 13.83 14.54
CA LEU A 315 4.58 14.38 13.17
C LEU A 315 5.87 14.22 12.36
N GLU A 316 7.05 14.24 12.99
CA GLU A 316 8.30 13.87 12.32
C GLU A 316 8.30 12.42 11.84
N ILE A 317 7.64 11.52 12.59
CA ILE A 317 7.53 10.10 12.24
C ILE A 317 6.44 9.89 11.18
N CYS A 318 5.28 10.54 11.33
CA CYS A 318 4.15 10.46 10.43
C CYS A 318 3.57 11.86 10.18
N PRO A 319 3.99 12.55 9.10
CA PRO A 319 3.53 13.93 8.82
C PRO A 319 2.03 14.07 8.63
N HIS A 320 1.34 13.00 8.21
CA HIS A 320 -0.11 13.01 7.97
C HIS A 320 -0.96 12.74 9.21
N TYR A 321 -0.32 12.39 10.35
CA TYR A 321 -1.02 12.01 11.58
C TYR A 321 -2.01 13.08 12.06
N GLY A 322 -1.64 14.36 12.01
CA GLY A 322 -2.54 15.46 12.40
C GLY A 322 -3.77 15.63 11.49
N SER A 323 -3.65 15.24 10.23
CA SER A 323 -4.72 15.37 9.23
C SER A 323 -5.80 14.29 9.38
N ASP A 324 -5.41 13.05 9.69
CA ASP A 324 -6.34 11.92 9.89
C ASP A 324 -7.31 12.16 11.05
N LEU A 325 -6.83 12.79 12.12
CA LEU A 325 -7.62 13.15 13.30
C LEU A 325 -8.74 14.14 12.97
N GLN A 326 -8.52 15.02 11.99
CA GLN A 326 -9.48 16.06 11.62
C GLN A 326 -10.52 15.56 10.60
N ALA A 327 -10.16 14.60 9.75
CA ALA A 327 -11.06 13.96 8.80
C ALA A 327 -12.21 13.21 9.50
N GLY A 328 -11.96 12.63 10.69
CA GLY A 328 -12.97 12.02 11.55
C GLY A 328 -14.08 12.98 12.05
N HIS A 329 -13.88 14.30 11.91
CA HIS A 329 -14.83 15.33 12.31
C HIS A 329 -15.54 16.03 11.13
N GLY A 330 -15.40 15.52 9.90
CA GLY A 330 -16.11 16.04 8.72
C GLY A 330 -15.65 17.43 8.27
N ARG A 331 -14.42 17.85 8.63
CA ARG A 331 -13.81 19.09 8.12
C ARG A 331 -12.96 18.79 6.88
N PRO A 332 -12.88 19.71 5.89
CA PRO A 332 -11.97 19.56 4.77
C PRO A 332 -10.51 19.55 5.25
N TRP A 333 -9.62 18.95 4.44
CA TRP A 333 -8.17 18.97 4.59
C TRP A 333 -7.64 20.41 4.47
N GLU A 334 -7.85 21.24 5.48
CA GLU A 334 -7.29 22.59 5.56
C GLU A 334 -6.04 22.59 6.44
N ASN A 335 -5.03 23.37 6.04
CA ASN A 335 -3.78 23.59 6.76
C ASN A 335 -4.05 24.21 8.15
N VAL A 336 -4.30 23.35 9.13
CA VAL A 336 -4.33 23.70 10.54
C VAL A 336 -2.99 23.28 11.16
N ASP A 337 -2.54 23.99 12.17
CA ASP A 337 -1.35 23.66 12.96
C ASP A 337 -1.42 22.22 13.52
N ASP A 338 -0.81 21.28 12.80
CA ASP A 338 -0.89 19.83 13.04
C ASP A 338 -0.46 19.46 14.47
N VAL A 339 0.48 20.21 15.04
CA VAL A 339 1.03 19.97 16.38
C VAL A 339 -0.04 20.16 17.45
N THR A 340 -0.87 21.20 17.33
CA THR A 340 -1.91 21.50 18.34
C THR A 340 -3.02 20.45 18.32
N ALA A 341 -3.37 19.91 17.15
CA ALA A 341 -4.37 18.84 17.02
C ALA A 341 -3.87 17.53 17.65
N VAL A 342 -2.65 17.11 17.30
CA VAL A 342 -2.00 15.93 17.87
C VAL A 342 -1.87 16.06 19.40
N ARG A 343 -1.50 17.24 19.90
CA ARG A 343 -1.38 17.48 21.35
C ARG A 343 -2.70 17.22 22.09
N LYS A 344 -3.83 17.69 21.55
CA LYS A 344 -5.15 17.48 22.16
C LYS A 344 -5.55 16.02 22.18
N GLU A 345 -5.23 15.27 21.13
CA GLU A 345 -5.47 13.82 21.11
C GLU A 345 -4.59 13.10 22.13
N LEU A 346 -3.31 13.48 22.25
CA LEU A 346 -2.41 12.93 23.27
C LEU A 346 -2.92 13.16 24.69
N GLU A 347 -3.45 14.34 24.98
CA GLU A 347 -4.07 14.66 26.28
C GLU A 347 -5.32 13.83 26.56
N ALA A 348 -6.07 13.45 25.52
CA ALA A 348 -7.29 12.66 25.65
C ALA A 348 -7.05 11.15 25.71
N SER A 349 -6.14 10.62 24.89
CA SER A 349 -5.92 9.18 24.69
C SER A 349 -4.71 8.63 25.43
N GLN A 350 -3.74 9.49 25.78
CA GLN A 350 -2.42 9.11 26.29
C GLN A 350 -1.67 8.12 25.36
N GLY A 351 -2.01 8.11 24.07
CA GLY A 351 -1.44 7.19 23.09
C GLY A 351 -1.36 7.81 21.70
N PHE A 352 -0.94 7.01 20.73
CA PHE A 352 -0.89 7.40 19.33
C PHE A 352 -1.40 6.27 18.44
N HIS A 353 -1.88 6.61 17.25
CA HIS A 353 -2.23 5.66 16.20
C HIS A 353 -1.77 6.17 14.83
N PHE A 354 -0.88 5.43 14.17
CA PHE A 354 -0.46 5.71 12.80
C PHE A 354 -1.12 4.74 11.84
N SER A 355 -1.85 5.28 10.86
CA SER A 355 -2.36 4.53 9.71
C SER A 355 -1.23 4.25 8.71
N TRP A 356 -1.36 3.18 7.93
CA TRP A 356 -0.46 2.95 6.77
C TRP A 356 -0.98 3.54 5.46
N ASP A 357 -2.25 3.94 5.42
CA ASP A 357 -2.94 4.48 4.23
C ASP A 357 -2.67 5.98 4.03
#